data_AF-A0A7C5BIA4-F1
#
_entry.id   AF-A0A7C5BIA4-F1
#
_cell.length_a   1.000
_cell.length_b   1.000
_cell.length_c   1.000
_cell.angle_alpha   90.00
_cell.angle_beta   90.00
_cell.angle_gamma   90.00
#
_symmetry.space_group_name_H-M   'P 1'
#
loop_
_entity.id
_entity.type
_entity.pdbx_description
1 polymer ?
#
loop_
_entity_poly.entity_id
_entity_poly.type
_entity_poly.pdbx_seq_one_letter_code
_entity_poly.pdbx_strand_id
1 'polypeptide(L)'
;MQDTSSKTEFKETSAKILDSSRKQILSRRINELSLKIQGTKLEALINKLYLELESHGITFKPKCYLSDEWGCPHGIPVIGIPFYLADPELSRLEGELTGIEAESEDEILMYLRHEAGHAFNYAYKLYLHPEWRSLFGLFSNPYRENYKPRPFSPGFVRHIPGWYAQKHPDEDFAETFAVWLKPDSNWRTVYADTPALSKLLYVERVVKEHGDKTPIVTDETLDAPVEELTDTLDAWYSDEGVKFEINLPKILNEDLLALFPPVSSGQSAYLFLSANRRRISQDINRWTGIDRELIENLIDELIKRLKMLDLQIDPSKTGEAFIDLSSFITTLVMNYLYTDNFVML
;
A
#
# COMPACT_ATOMS: atom_id res chain seq x y z
N MET A 1 -4.10 49.40 20.09
CA MET A 1 -5.10 48.73 19.24
C MET A 1 -4.67 48.90 17.79
N GLN A 2 -3.83 48.00 17.30
CA GLN A 2 -3.51 47.84 15.88
C GLN A 2 -2.90 46.45 15.72
N ASP A 3 -3.22 45.81 14.59
CA ASP A 3 -2.58 44.61 14.04
C ASP A 3 -3.16 43.21 14.35
N THR A 4 -4.48 43.12 14.55
CA THR A 4 -5.23 41.84 14.42
C THR A 4 -5.94 41.69 13.07
N SER A 5 -6.22 42.79 12.36
CA SER A 5 -6.92 42.78 11.05
C SER A 5 -6.03 42.23 9.93
N SER A 6 -4.76 42.67 9.87
CA SER A 6 -3.78 42.28 8.84
C SER A 6 -3.48 40.76 8.83
N LYS A 7 -3.32 40.15 10.01
CA LYS A 7 -3.07 38.70 10.14
C LYS A 7 -4.26 37.83 9.75
N THR A 8 -5.48 38.34 9.95
CA THR A 8 -6.72 37.61 9.60
C THR A 8 -6.97 37.68 8.10
N GLU A 9 -6.75 38.85 7.51
CA GLU A 9 -6.86 39.10 6.06
C GLU A 9 -5.81 38.36 5.24
N PHE A 10 -4.56 38.24 5.75
CA PHE A 10 -3.52 37.41 5.12
C PHE A 10 -3.83 35.91 5.16
N LYS A 11 -4.40 35.41 6.27
CA LYS A 11 -4.81 34.01 6.39
C LYS A 11 -6.00 33.68 5.49
N GLU A 12 -6.99 34.56 5.41
CA GLU A 12 -8.15 34.38 4.51
C GLU A 12 -7.76 34.47 3.03
N THR A 13 -6.83 35.37 2.67
CA THR A 13 -6.34 35.50 1.30
C THR A 13 -5.49 34.30 0.89
N SER A 14 -4.62 33.80 1.79
CA SER A 14 -3.84 32.59 1.55
C SER A 14 -4.73 31.35 1.43
N ALA A 15 -5.76 31.22 2.26
CA ALA A 15 -6.73 30.13 2.19
C ALA A 15 -7.58 30.17 0.91
N LYS A 16 -8.00 31.35 0.45
CA LYS A 16 -8.74 31.52 -0.82
C LYS A 16 -7.88 31.25 -2.05
N ILE A 17 -6.61 31.67 -2.03
CA ILE A 17 -5.66 31.37 -3.11
C ILE A 17 -5.38 29.86 -3.18
N LEU A 18 -5.17 29.22 -2.02
CA LEU A 18 -4.95 27.78 -1.94
C LEU A 18 -6.17 26.98 -2.45
N ASP A 19 -7.40 27.43 -2.14
CA ASP A 19 -8.64 26.84 -2.67
C ASP A 19 -8.77 27.02 -4.20
N SER A 20 -8.37 28.18 -4.73
CA SER A 20 -8.41 28.44 -6.19
C SER A 20 -7.36 27.64 -6.97
N SER A 21 -6.15 27.51 -6.45
CA SER A 21 -5.08 26.69 -7.04
C SER A 21 -5.44 25.21 -7.00
N ARG A 22 -6.03 24.75 -5.89
CA ARG A 22 -6.55 23.38 -5.73
C ARG A 22 -7.65 23.06 -6.75
N LYS A 23 -8.62 23.95 -6.93
CA LYS A 23 -9.67 23.76 -7.94
C LYS A 23 -9.10 23.69 -9.36
N GLN A 24 -8.07 24.48 -9.64
CA GLN A 24 -7.40 24.44 -10.94
C GLN A 24 -6.71 23.10 -11.19
N ILE A 25 -5.90 22.59 -10.25
CA ILE A 25 -5.22 21.30 -10.45
C ILE A 25 -6.22 20.14 -10.59
N LEU A 26 -7.28 20.09 -9.76
CA LEU A 26 -8.29 19.04 -9.82
C LEU A 26 -9.04 19.00 -11.16
N SER A 27 -9.25 20.16 -11.80
CA SER A 27 -9.93 20.23 -13.10
C SER A 27 -9.06 19.86 -14.31
N ARG A 28 -7.75 19.61 -14.11
CA ARG A 28 -6.83 19.25 -15.21
C ARG A 28 -6.83 17.75 -15.44
N ARG A 29 -6.64 17.37 -16.71
CA ARG A 29 -6.39 15.98 -17.09
C ARG A 29 -5.04 15.51 -16.58
N ILE A 30 -4.94 14.26 -16.15
CA ILE A 30 -3.70 13.70 -15.61
C ILE A 30 -2.56 13.81 -16.63
N ASN A 31 -2.81 13.43 -17.90
CA ASN A 31 -1.82 13.55 -18.97
C ASN A 31 -1.40 15.00 -19.32
N GLU A 32 -2.17 16.01 -18.90
CA GLU A 32 -1.83 17.43 -19.10
C GLU A 32 -0.96 17.98 -17.96
N LEU A 33 -0.77 17.24 -16.86
CA LEU A 33 0.02 17.69 -15.71
C LEU A 33 1.53 17.77 -15.99
N SER A 34 2.00 17.23 -17.13
CA SER A 34 3.41 17.26 -17.54
C SER A 34 4.35 16.62 -16.52
N LEU A 35 3.89 15.55 -15.86
CA LEU A 35 4.62 14.82 -14.84
C LEU A 35 5.84 14.11 -15.45
N LYS A 36 6.92 14.06 -14.68
CA LYS A 36 8.18 13.43 -15.08
C LYS A 36 8.85 12.81 -13.86
N ILE A 37 9.60 11.75 -14.08
CA ILE A 37 10.44 11.16 -13.04
C ILE A 37 11.71 12.00 -12.83
N GLN A 38 12.31 12.52 -13.89
CA GLN A 38 13.60 13.22 -13.83
C GLN A 38 13.54 14.49 -12.98
N GLY A 39 14.52 14.67 -12.11
CA GLY A 39 14.64 15.80 -11.18
C GLY A 39 13.76 15.69 -9.95
N THR A 40 13.04 14.58 -9.76
CA THR A 40 12.15 14.36 -8.60
C THR A 40 12.79 13.52 -7.50
N LYS A 41 12.13 13.43 -6.34
CA LYS A 41 12.51 12.46 -5.29
C LYS A 41 12.38 11.02 -5.77
N LEU A 42 11.41 10.74 -6.64
CA LEU A 42 11.17 9.42 -7.18
C LEU A 42 12.37 8.93 -8.01
N GLU A 43 13.02 9.80 -8.79
CA GLU A 43 14.27 9.47 -9.50
C GLU A 43 15.38 9.04 -8.53
N ALA A 44 15.51 9.69 -7.37
CA ALA A 44 16.51 9.29 -6.37
C ALA A 44 16.24 7.88 -5.80
N LEU A 45 14.98 7.52 -5.60
CA LEU A 45 14.58 6.19 -5.11
C LEU A 45 14.77 5.11 -6.19
N ILE A 46 14.44 5.40 -7.45
CA ILE A 46 14.71 4.51 -8.58
C ILE A 46 16.22 4.30 -8.74
N ASN A 47 17.02 5.36 -8.64
CA ASN A 47 18.48 5.25 -8.67
C ASN A 47 19.02 4.39 -7.52
N LYS A 48 18.41 4.49 -6.32
CA LYS A 48 18.74 3.62 -5.20
C LYS A 48 18.42 2.15 -5.50
N LEU A 49 17.26 1.84 -6.08
CA LEU A 49 16.95 0.49 -6.57
C LEU A 49 18.01 0.01 -7.57
N TYR A 50 18.38 0.82 -8.55
CA TYR A 50 19.38 0.42 -9.56
C TYR A 50 20.76 0.17 -8.95
N LEU A 51 21.16 0.93 -7.94
CA LEU A 51 22.40 0.65 -7.19
C LEU A 51 22.30 -0.65 -6.40
N GLU A 52 21.15 -0.95 -5.81
CA GLU A 52 20.92 -2.22 -5.11
C GLU A 52 21.03 -3.41 -6.08
N LEU A 53 20.39 -3.33 -7.25
CA LEU A 53 20.48 -4.34 -8.32
C LEU A 53 21.94 -4.56 -8.75
N GLU A 54 22.65 -3.47 -9.04
CA GLU A 54 24.04 -3.50 -9.50
C GLU A 54 24.98 -4.09 -8.45
N SER A 55 24.79 -3.72 -7.17
CA SER A 55 25.58 -4.28 -6.05
C SER A 55 25.39 -5.79 -5.87
N HIS A 56 24.29 -6.34 -6.37
CA HIS A 56 23.98 -7.77 -6.36
C HIS A 56 24.29 -8.47 -7.69
N GLY A 57 25.00 -7.80 -8.60
CA GLY A 57 25.46 -8.36 -9.87
C GLY A 57 24.40 -8.38 -10.97
N ILE A 58 23.32 -7.62 -10.84
CA ILE A 58 22.29 -7.46 -11.87
C ILE A 58 22.60 -6.21 -12.70
N THR A 59 22.93 -6.43 -13.97
CA THR A 59 23.20 -5.36 -14.96
C THR A 59 21.92 -4.84 -15.61
N PHE A 60 20.88 -5.68 -15.67
CA PHE A 60 19.55 -5.31 -16.14
C PHE A 60 18.92 -4.26 -15.22
N LYS A 61 18.53 -3.13 -15.79
CA LYS A 61 17.83 -2.03 -15.11
C LYS A 61 16.46 -1.88 -15.77
N PRO A 62 15.36 -2.34 -15.15
CA PRO A 62 14.04 -2.26 -15.74
C PRO A 62 13.65 -0.80 -15.95
N LYS A 63 13.01 -0.50 -17.08
CA LYS A 63 12.52 0.86 -17.35
C LYS A 63 11.36 1.18 -16.42
N CYS A 64 11.47 2.28 -15.69
CA CYS A 64 10.39 2.83 -14.88
C CYS A 64 9.61 3.89 -15.65
N TYR A 65 8.29 3.89 -15.50
CA TYR A 65 7.38 4.88 -16.08
C TYR A 65 6.28 5.23 -15.08
N LEU A 66 5.60 6.36 -15.32
CA LEU A 66 4.45 6.77 -14.51
C LEU A 66 3.20 6.12 -15.08
N SER A 67 2.35 5.57 -14.21
CA SER A 67 1.15 4.82 -14.50
C SER A 67 0.05 5.19 -13.50
N ASP A 68 -1.11 4.54 -13.58
CA ASP A 68 -2.17 4.64 -12.59
C ASP A 68 -1.80 3.95 -11.27
N GLU A 69 -1.25 2.74 -11.34
CA GLU A 69 -0.89 1.94 -10.16
C GLU A 69 0.54 1.37 -10.19
N TRP A 70 0.94 0.71 -9.10
CA TRP A 70 2.16 -0.10 -9.09
C TRP A 70 1.95 -1.36 -9.91
N GLY A 71 2.91 -1.71 -10.76
CA GLY A 71 2.84 -3.00 -11.44
C GLY A 71 3.95 -3.27 -12.43
N CYS A 72 3.93 -4.49 -12.94
CA CYS A 72 4.81 -4.99 -13.99
C CYS A 72 3.95 -5.76 -15.00
N PRO A 73 3.72 -5.19 -16.21
CA PRO A 73 2.81 -5.79 -17.19
C PRO A 73 3.22 -7.22 -17.52
N HIS A 74 2.23 -8.10 -17.71
CA HIS A 74 2.46 -9.54 -17.81
C HIS A 74 3.52 -9.90 -18.87
N GLY A 75 4.67 -10.40 -18.41
CA GLY A 75 5.76 -10.84 -19.28
C GLY A 75 6.60 -9.72 -19.89
N ILE A 76 6.39 -8.46 -19.48
CA ILE A 76 7.12 -7.28 -19.97
C ILE A 76 7.96 -6.69 -18.83
N PRO A 77 9.29 -6.63 -18.95
CA PRO A 77 10.16 -6.29 -17.84
C PRO A 77 10.31 -4.76 -17.62
N VAL A 78 9.18 -4.09 -17.36
CA VAL A 78 9.08 -2.65 -17.04
C VAL A 78 8.35 -2.45 -15.70
N ILE A 79 8.54 -1.30 -15.05
CA ILE A 79 7.92 -0.98 -13.75
C ILE A 79 7.02 0.25 -13.90
N GLY A 80 5.72 0.05 -13.71
CA GLY A 80 4.72 1.10 -13.55
C GLY A 80 4.74 1.65 -12.12
N ILE A 81 4.65 2.97 -12.00
CA ILE A 81 4.68 3.69 -10.72
C ILE A 81 3.50 4.67 -10.68
N PRO A 82 2.68 4.70 -9.60
CA PRO A 82 1.57 5.63 -9.51
C PRO A 82 1.99 7.08 -9.75
N PHE A 83 1.30 7.77 -10.66
CA PHE A 83 1.69 9.10 -11.13
C PHE A 83 1.74 10.15 -10.00
N TYR A 84 0.90 10.01 -8.97
CA TYR A 84 0.82 10.97 -7.86
C TYR A 84 2.12 11.02 -7.02
N LEU A 85 2.98 9.99 -7.12
CA LEU A 85 4.29 9.96 -6.47
C LEU A 85 5.34 10.84 -7.17
N ALA A 86 5.07 11.28 -8.40
CA ALA A 86 5.98 12.14 -9.15
C ALA A 86 6.00 13.59 -8.64
N ASP A 87 4.96 14.03 -7.91
CA ASP A 87 4.80 15.40 -7.46
C ASP A 87 4.35 15.49 -5.98
N PRO A 88 5.04 16.27 -5.12
CA PRO A 88 4.68 16.38 -3.70
C PRO A 88 3.28 16.95 -3.43
N GLU A 89 2.76 17.81 -4.31
CA GLU A 89 1.40 18.35 -4.17
C GLU A 89 0.36 17.30 -4.54
N LEU A 90 0.60 16.48 -5.56
CA LEU A 90 -0.25 15.33 -5.88
C LEU A 90 -0.24 14.28 -4.78
N SER A 91 0.93 13.92 -4.24
CA SER A 91 1.03 12.99 -3.10
C SER A 91 0.27 13.50 -1.86
N ARG A 92 0.22 14.81 -1.64
CA ARG A 92 -0.60 15.41 -0.58
C ARG A 92 -2.08 15.34 -0.91
N LEU A 93 -2.46 15.60 -2.17
CA LEU A 93 -3.85 15.54 -2.62
C LEU A 93 -4.42 14.12 -2.53
N GLU A 94 -3.63 13.11 -2.87
CA GLU A 94 -3.94 11.69 -2.67
C GLU A 94 -4.50 11.45 -1.26
N GLY A 95 -3.70 11.75 -0.24
CA GLY A 95 -4.12 11.56 1.16
C GLY A 95 -5.28 12.44 1.62
N GLU A 96 -5.48 13.61 1.01
CA GLU A 96 -6.63 14.46 1.32
C GLU A 96 -7.93 13.97 0.69
N LEU A 97 -7.86 13.30 -0.47
CA LEU A 97 -9.04 12.88 -1.24
C LEU A 97 -9.45 11.45 -0.91
N THR A 98 -8.49 10.53 -0.77
CA THR A 98 -8.75 9.12 -0.42
C THR A 98 -8.78 8.89 1.08
N GLY A 99 -8.16 9.78 1.88
CA GLY A 99 -7.95 9.57 3.31
C GLY A 99 -6.80 8.63 3.61
N ILE A 100 -6.08 8.15 2.59
CA ILE A 100 -4.93 7.25 2.68
C ILE A 100 -3.70 8.03 2.23
N GLU A 101 -2.76 8.26 3.15
CA GLU A 101 -1.54 8.96 2.78
C GLU A 101 -0.77 8.22 1.69
N ALA A 102 -0.25 8.98 0.72
CA ALA A 102 0.70 8.49 -0.26
C ALA A 102 1.91 7.82 0.41
N GLU A 103 2.51 6.90 -0.31
CA GLU A 103 3.58 6.04 0.17
C GLU A 103 4.80 6.83 0.66
N SER A 104 5.31 6.40 1.82
CA SER A 104 6.60 6.85 2.33
C SER A 104 7.75 6.34 1.45
N GLU A 105 8.94 6.96 1.57
CA GLU A 105 10.12 6.52 0.82
C GLU A 105 10.48 5.03 1.02
N ASP A 106 10.21 4.49 2.23
CA ASP A 106 10.42 3.08 2.53
C ASP A 106 9.38 2.17 1.85
N GLU A 107 8.12 2.61 1.75
CA GLU A 107 7.05 1.91 1.01
C GLU A 107 7.29 1.97 -0.50
N ILE A 108 7.72 3.12 -1.03
CA ILE A 108 8.10 3.25 -2.45
C ILE A 108 9.24 2.27 -2.79
N LEU A 109 10.28 2.20 -1.94
CA LEU A 109 11.37 1.23 -2.13
C LEU A 109 10.93 -0.22 -1.87
N MET A 110 9.87 -0.46 -1.09
CA MET A 110 9.29 -1.77 -0.91
C MET A 110 8.65 -2.23 -2.23
N TYR A 111 7.76 -1.44 -2.83
CA TYR A 111 7.13 -1.76 -4.11
C TYR A 111 8.14 -1.82 -5.27
N LEU A 112 9.06 -0.85 -5.38
CA LEU A 112 10.11 -0.88 -6.41
C LEU A 112 10.92 -2.20 -6.43
N ARG A 113 11.26 -2.76 -5.26
CA ARG A 113 11.98 -4.04 -5.19
C ARG A 113 11.11 -5.23 -5.56
N HIS A 114 9.82 -5.17 -5.21
CA HIS A 114 8.84 -6.18 -5.59
C HIS A 114 8.66 -6.19 -7.11
N GLU A 115 8.39 -5.04 -7.73
CA GLU A 115 8.24 -4.91 -9.18
C GLU A 115 9.52 -5.26 -9.94
N ALA A 116 10.70 -4.94 -9.38
CA ALA A 116 11.97 -5.39 -9.94
C ALA A 116 12.10 -6.93 -9.95
N GLY A 117 11.47 -7.62 -8.99
CA GLY A 117 11.36 -9.07 -8.97
C GLY A 117 10.54 -9.61 -10.14
N HIS A 118 9.35 -9.06 -10.40
CA HIS A 118 8.58 -9.40 -11.60
C HIS A 118 9.38 -9.12 -12.88
N ALA A 119 9.94 -7.91 -12.99
CA ALA A 119 10.70 -7.54 -14.17
C ALA A 119 11.89 -8.47 -14.42
N PHE A 120 12.62 -8.88 -13.37
CA PHE A 120 13.70 -9.86 -13.48
C PHE A 120 13.18 -11.25 -13.89
N ASN A 121 12.06 -11.71 -13.31
CA ASN A 121 11.41 -12.97 -13.70
C ASN A 121 11.09 -12.99 -15.20
N TYR A 122 10.54 -11.88 -15.70
CA TYR A 122 10.10 -11.73 -17.08
C TYR A 122 11.27 -11.59 -18.05
N ALA A 123 12.25 -10.74 -17.71
CA ALA A 123 13.44 -10.49 -18.51
C ALA A 123 14.18 -11.78 -18.88
N TYR A 124 14.24 -12.76 -17.98
CA TYR A 124 14.94 -14.04 -18.19
C TYR A 124 13.99 -15.25 -18.30
N LYS A 125 12.68 -15.03 -18.33
CA LYS A 125 11.64 -16.07 -18.41
C LYS A 125 11.79 -17.19 -17.37
N LEU A 126 12.17 -16.84 -16.14
CA LEU A 126 12.48 -17.83 -15.09
C LEU A 126 11.26 -18.68 -14.74
N TYR A 127 10.06 -18.12 -14.84
CA TYR A 127 8.78 -18.82 -14.66
C TYR A 127 8.56 -20.03 -15.59
N LEU A 128 9.36 -20.17 -16.66
CA LEU A 128 9.33 -21.35 -17.53
C LEU A 128 10.15 -22.53 -16.98
N HIS A 129 11.06 -22.29 -16.04
CA HIS A 129 11.98 -23.31 -15.54
C HIS A 129 11.28 -24.32 -14.61
N PRO A 130 11.57 -25.63 -14.72
CA PRO A 130 10.95 -26.64 -13.86
C PRO A 130 11.20 -26.44 -12.37
N GLU A 131 12.39 -25.96 -11.99
CA GLU A 131 12.73 -25.69 -10.59
C GLU A 131 11.93 -24.51 -10.02
N TRP A 132 11.77 -23.43 -10.80
CA TRP A 132 10.90 -22.31 -10.43
C TRP A 132 9.48 -22.82 -10.12
N ARG A 133 8.92 -23.64 -11.01
CA ARG A 133 7.57 -24.19 -10.84
C ARG A 133 7.44 -25.10 -9.61
N SER A 134 8.50 -25.85 -9.30
CA SER A 134 8.54 -26.69 -8.10
C SER A 134 8.56 -25.88 -6.80
N LEU A 135 9.12 -24.68 -6.81
CA LEU A 135 9.29 -23.84 -5.62
C LEU A 135 8.12 -22.88 -5.39
N PHE A 136 7.63 -22.25 -6.46
CA PHE A 136 6.62 -21.18 -6.39
C PHE A 136 5.22 -21.65 -6.84
N GLY A 137 5.15 -22.62 -7.75
CA GLY A 137 3.91 -23.13 -8.32
C GLY A 137 3.76 -22.81 -9.81
N LEU A 138 2.54 -22.96 -10.35
CA LEU A 138 2.29 -22.70 -11.77
C LEU A 138 2.05 -21.21 -12.02
N PHE A 139 2.90 -20.61 -12.85
CA PHE A 139 2.76 -19.22 -13.30
C PHE A 139 1.46 -18.95 -14.06
N SER A 140 0.89 -19.97 -14.70
CA SER A 140 -0.38 -19.86 -15.44
C SER A 140 -1.62 -19.96 -14.54
N ASN A 141 -1.46 -19.97 -13.22
CA ASN A 141 -2.61 -19.95 -12.33
C ASN A 141 -3.37 -18.62 -12.51
N PRO A 142 -4.70 -18.62 -12.39
CA PRO A 142 -5.45 -17.37 -12.40
C PRO A 142 -5.08 -16.54 -11.17
N TYR A 143 -4.89 -15.24 -11.39
CA TYR A 143 -4.83 -14.26 -10.31
C TYR A 143 -6.15 -14.26 -9.54
N ARG A 144 -6.05 -14.16 -8.22
CA ARG A 144 -7.20 -14.12 -7.31
C ARG A 144 -7.25 -12.74 -6.68
N GLU A 145 -8.26 -11.96 -7.02
CA GLU A 145 -8.52 -10.66 -6.36
C GLU A 145 -8.68 -10.86 -4.86
N ASN A 146 -9.55 -11.80 -4.47
CA ASN A 146 -9.78 -12.16 -3.09
C ASN A 146 -9.01 -13.44 -2.73
N TYR A 147 -7.77 -13.29 -2.26
CA TYR A 147 -6.98 -14.38 -1.70
C TYR A 147 -7.09 -14.39 -0.16
N LYS A 148 -7.18 -15.60 0.42
CA LYS A 148 -7.26 -15.80 1.87
C LYS A 148 -5.92 -16.38 2.33
N PRO A 149 -4.97 -15.55 2.78
CA PRO A 149 -3.65 -16.02 3.17
C PRO A 149 -3.73 -16.97 4.36
N ARG A 150 -2.68 -17.77 4.56
CA ARG A 150 -2.43 -18.50 5.82
C ARG A 150 -1.42 -17.71 6.65
N PRO A 151 -1.87 -16.93 7.64
CA PRO A 151 -1.01 -16.15 8.51
C PRO A 151 0.12 -16.97 9.08
N PHE A 152 1.28 -16.32 9.16
CA PHE A 152 2.49 -16.87 9.77
C PHE A 152 3.04 -18.15 9.12
N SER A 153 2.58 -18.52 7.92
CA SER A 153 3.14 -19.64 7.16
C SER A 153 4.65 -19.48 6.98
N PRO A 154 5.48 -20.49 7.34
CA PRO A 154 6.94 -20.44 7.16
C PRO A 154 7.35 -20.68 5.70
N GLY A 155 6.40 -21.04 4.83
CA GLY A 155 6.68 -21.32 3.42
C GLY A 155 6.85 -20.07 2.55
N PHE A 156 6.62 -18.88 3.09
CA PHE A 156 6.62 -17.63 2.35
C PHE A 156 7.44 -16.58 3.07
N VAL A 157 8.11 -15.73 2.29
CA VAL A 157 8.71 -14.52 2.83
C VAL A 157 7.64 -13.48 3.17
N ARG A 158 8.04 -12.43 3.88
CA ARG A 158 7.18 -11.29 4.23
C ARG A 158 7.89 -10.01 3.79
N HIS A 159 7.35 -9.34 2.78
CA HIS A 159 7.84 -8.06 2.31
C HIS A 159 6.70 -7.04 2.24
N ILE A 160 5.73 -7.23 1.35
CA ILE A 160 4.48 -6.46 1.34
C ILE A 160 3.53 -6.99 2.44
N PRO A 161 2.79 -6.10 3.13
CA PRO A 161 1.76 -6.48 4.09
C PRO A 161 0.77 -7.54 3.58
N GLY A 162 0.18 -8.30 4.49
CA GLY A 162 -0.89 -9.24 4.10
C GLY A 162 -0.48 -10.62 3.67
N TRP A 163 0.77 -10.98 3.92
CA TRP A 163 1.32 -12.24 3.40
C TRP A 163 1.15 -12.32 1.87
N TYR A 164 1.42 -11.19 1.20
CA TYR A 164 1.15 -10.95 -0.21
C TYR A 164 1.78 -12.00 -1.14
N ALA A 165 2.93 -12.56 -0.74
CA ALA A 165 3.57 -13.71 -1.39
C ALA A 165 2.65 -14.94 -1.59
N GLN A 166 1.52 -15.03 -0.89
CA GLN A 166 0.55 -16.11 -1.03
C GLN A 166 -0.52 -15.85 -2.09
N LYS A 167 -0.59 -14.65 -2.67
CA LYS A 167 -1.63 -14.24 -3.65
C LYS A 167 -1.52 -15.03 -4.95
N HIS A 168 -0.31 -15.12 -5.51
CA HIS A 168 -0.05 -15.86 -6.74
C HIS A 168 1.44 -16.32 -6.78
N PRO A 169 1.79 -17.43 -7.46
CA PRO A 169 3.18 -17.90 -7.58
C PRO A 169 4.18 -16.86 -8.07
N ASP A 170 3.72 -15.91 -8.88
CA ASP A 170 4.58 -14.82 -9.34
C ASP A 170 4.86 -13.78 -8.25
N GLU A 171 3.85 -13.45 -7.43
CA GLU A 171 4.01 -12.59 -6.24
C GLU A 171 4.96 -13.23 -5.23
N ASP A 172 4.88 -14.56 -5.07
CA ASP A 172 5.80 -15.32 -4.21
C ASP A 172 7.25 -15.16 -4.67
N PHE A 173 7.48 -15.19 -5.99
CA PHE A 173 8.81 -14.93 -6.56
C PHE A 173 9.24 -13.47 -6.35
N ALA A 174 8.37 -12.51 -6.68
CA ALA A 174 8.66 -11.07 -6.58
C ALA A 174 8.97 -10.66 -5.12
N GLU A 175 8.18 -11.13 -4.16
CA GLU A 175 8.40 -10.94 -2.73
C GLU A 175 9.73 -11.58 -2.29
N THR A 176 10.01 -12.81 -2.74
CA THR A 176 11.27 -13.52 -2.42
C THR A 176 12.47 -12.74 -2.97
N PHE A 177 12.36 -12.24 -4.19
CA PHE A 177 13.40 -11.42 -4.82
C PHE A 177 13.62 -10.13 -4.06
N ALA A 178 12.55 -9.43 -3.67
CA ALA A 178 12.64 -8.19 -2.92
C ALA A 178 13.32 -8.35 -1.56
N VAL A 179 12.99 -9.42 -0.81
CA VAL A 179 13.65 -9.75 0.46
C VAL A 179 15.13 -10.08 0.27
N TRP A 180 15.46 -10.81 -0.80
CA TRP A 180 16.84 -11.16 -1.13
C TRP A 180 17.67 -9.92 -1.51
N LEU A 181 17.09 -9.01 -2.31
CA LEU A 181 17.74 -7.79 -2.82
C LEU A 181 17.95 -6.73 -1.75
N LYS A 182 16.99 -6.60 -0.81
CA LYS A 182 16.99 -5.54 0.20
C LYS A 182 18.29 -5.57 1.03
N PRO A 183 19.06 -4.46 1.10
CA PRO A 183 20.23 -4.37 1.95
C PRO A 183 19.92 -4.68 3.41
N ASP A 184 20.87 -5.30 4.10
CA ASP A 184 20.80 -5.62 5.53
C ASP A 184 19.58 -6.47 5.97
N SER A 185 18.91 -7.15 5.03
CA SER A 185 17.72 -7.95 5.34
C SER A 185 18.02 -9.17 6.22
N ASN A 186 19.30 -9.58 6.33
CA ASN A 186 19.75 -10.74 7.10
C ASN A 186 18.91 -12.00 6.82
N TRP A 187 18.41 -12.13 5.58
CA TRP A 187 17.40 -13.11 5.21
C TRP A 187 17.82 -14.55 5.52
N ARG A 188 19.11 -14.86 5.42
CA ARG A 188 19.66 -16.19 5.77
C ARG A 188 19.37 -16.58 7.21
N THR A 189 19.51 -15.63 8.14
CA THR A 189 19.26 -15.85 9.57
C THR A 189 17.76 -15.83 9.85
N VAL A 190 17.04 -14.87 9.25
CA VAL A 190 15.59 -14.69 9.48
C VAL A 190 14.78 -15.91 9.01
N TYR A 191 15.16 -16.50 7.87
CA TYR A 191 14.46 -17.63 7.26
C TYR A 191 15.17 -18.97 7.47
N ALA A 192 16.17 -19.03 8.36
CA ALA A 192 16.84 -20.28 8.72
C ALA A 192 15.81 -21.35 9.11
N ASP A 193 16.01 -22.58 8.63
CA ASP A 193 15.15 -23.74 8.89
C ASP A 193 13.68 -23.61 8.42
N THR A 194 13.37 -22.61 7.58
CA THR A 194 12.04 -22.46 6.96
C THR A 194 12.05 -22.92 5.50
N PRO A 195 10.92 -23.39 4.94
CA PRO A 195 10.84 -23.73 3.51
C PRO A 195 11.09 -22.53 2.58
N ALA A 196 10.82 -21.30 3.04
CA ALA A 196 11.09 -20.08 2.26
C ALA A 196 12.59 -19.90 1.95
N LEU A 197 13.49 -20.47 2.76
CA LEU A 197 14.94 -20.38 2.52
C LEU A 197 15.33 -20.99 1.17
N SER A 198 14.68 -22.09 0.76
CA SER A 198 14.95 -22.71 -0.54
C SER A 198 14.64 -21.77 -1.70
N LYS A 199 13.61 -20.92 -1.58
CA LYS A 199 13.25 -19.91 -2.58
C LYS A 199 14.28 -18.77 -2.63
N LEU A 200 14.75 -18.31 -1.47
CA LEU A 200 15.80 -17.29 -1.38
C LEU A 200 17.13 -17.78 -1.96
N LEU A 201 17.50 -19.03 -1.69
CA LEU A 201 18.68 -19.68 -2.29
C LEU A 201 18.52 -19.87 -3.80
N TYR A 202 17.31 -20.16 -4.28
CA TYR A 202 17.00 -20.20 -5.70
C TYR A 202 17.24 -18.83 -6.35
N VAL A 203 16.68 -17.75 -5.78
CA VAL A 203 16.88 -16.38 -6.28
C VAL A 203 18.38 -16.05 -6.36
N GLU A 204 19.15 -16.32 -5.30
CA GLU A 204 20.59 -16.05 -5.31
C GLU A 204 21.31 -16.78 -6.45
N ARG A 205 20.98 -18.05 -6.71
CA ARG A 205 21.61 -18.83 -7.77
C ARG A 205 21.22 -18.32 -9.15
N VAL A 206 19.94 -18.06 -9.42
CA VAL A 206 19.51 -17.58 -10.74
C VAL A 206 20.03 -16.18 -11.03
N VAL A 207 20.18 -15.32 -10.03
CA VAL A 207 20.84 -14.03 -10.22
C VAL A 207 22.32 -14.20 -10.57
N LYS A 208 23.05 -15.12 -9.92
CA LYS A 208 24.44 -15.43 -10.33
C LYS A 208 24.52 -15.98 -11.76
N GLU A 209 23.49 -16.69 -12.22
CA GLU A 209 23.44 -17.28 -13.56
C GLU A 209 23.02 -16.28 -14.64
N HIS A 210 22.21 -15.27 -14.32
CA HIS A 210 21.56 -14.39 -15.30
C HIS A 210 21.86 -12.90 -15.14
N GLY A 211 22.28 -12.44 -13.96
CA GLY A 211 22.39 -11.02 -13.61
C GLY A 211 23.34 -10.22 -14.49
N ASP A 212 24.44 -10.82 -14.94
CA ASP A 212 25.43 -10.18 -15.83
C ASP A 212 25.11 -10.35 -17.33
N LYS A 213 24.00 -11.02 -17.66
CA LYS A 213 23.59 -11.30 -19.05
C LYS A 213 22.57 -10.28 -19.53
N THR A 214 22.58 -10.03 -20.83
CA THR A 214 21.52 -9.27 -21.51
C THR A 214 20.17 -9.98 -21.33
N PRO A 215 19.07 -9.24 -21.04
CA PRO A 215 17.74 -9.82 -20.91
C PRO A 215 17.28 -10.50 -22.21
N ILE A 216 16.53 -11.58 -22.08
CA ILE A 216 15.95 -12.34 -23.20
C ILE A 216 14.72 -11.61 -23.75
N VAL A 217 13.93 -11.03 -22.86
CA VAL A 217 12.79 -10.18 -23.23
C VAL A 217 13.24 -8.73 -23.20
N THR A 218 13.09 -8.04 -24.33
CA THR A 218 13.43 -6.62 -24.50
C THR A 218 12.19 -5.79 -24.87
N ASP A 219 11.00 -6.35 -24.68
CA ASP A 219 9.74 -5.61 -24.85
C ASP A 219 9.66 -4.52 -23.77
N GLU A 220 9.21 -3.34 -24.17
CA GLU A 220 9.01 -2.18 -23.30
C GLU A 220 7.62 -1.56 -23.50
N THR A 221 6.65 -2.35 -23.98
CA THR A 221 5.26 -1.91 -24.09
C THR A 221 4.72 -1.60 -22.70
N LEU A 222 4.16 -0.40 -22.55
CA LEU A 222 3.68 0.12 -21.26
C LEU A 222 2.19 -0.22 -21.10
N ASP A 223 1.75 -0.35 -19.86
CA ASP A 223 0.35 -0.54 -19.49
C ASP A 223 -0.12 0.72 -18.76
N ALA A 224 -1.24 1.31 -19.19
CA ALA A 224 -1.77 2.57 -18.65
C ALA A 224 -0.69 3.65 -18.34
N PRO A 225 0.18 4.03 -19.30
CA PRO A 225 1.16 5.08 -19.05
C PRO A 225 0.46 6.43 -18.80
N VAL A 226 1.07 7.31 -17.99
CA VAL A 226 0.48 8.59 -17.57
C VAL A 226 0.02 9.47 -18.74
N GLU A 227 0.65 9.34 -19.90
CA GLU A 227 0.28 10.05 -21.13
C GLU A 227 -1.10 9.62 -21.69
N GLU A 228 -1.55 8.41 -21.36
CA GLU A 228 -2.85 7.83 -21.76
C GLU A 228 -3.97 8.11 -20.74
N LEU A 229 -3.65 8.62 -19.54
CA LEU A 229 -4.62 8.95 -18.50
C LEU A 229 -5.35 10.27 -18.84
N THR A 230 -6.48 10.17 -19.52
CA THR A 230 -7.26 11.32 -20.03
C THR A 230 -8.27 11.90 -19.04
N ASP A 231 -8.52 11.21 -17.92
CA ASP A 231 -9.44 11.69 -16.90
C ASP A 231 -8.87 12.90 -16.18
N THR A 232 -9.76 13.78 -15.75
CA THR A 232 -9.42 14.87 -14.86
C THR A 232 -9.15 14.32 -13.46
N LEU A 233 -8.29 14.98 -12.68
CA LEU A 233 -7.99 14.53 -11.31
C LEU A 233 -9.25 14.45 -10.44
N ASP A 234 -10.21 15.35 -10.61
CA ASP A 234 -11.49 15.27 -9.90
C ASP A 234 -12.31 14.03 -10.30
N ALA A 235 -12.34 13.67 -11.58
CA ALA A 235 -13.02 12.48 -12.07
C ALA A 235 -12.34 11.20 -11.57
N TRP A 236 -11.00 11.14 -11.65
CA TRP A 236 -10.18 10.05 -11.12
C TRP A 236 -10.56 9.70 -9.68
N TYR A 237 -10.52 10.69 -8.78
CA TYR A 237 -10.86 10.46 -7.36
C TYR A 237 -12.37 10.33 -7.08
N SER A 238 -13.23 10.72 -8.02
CA SER A 238 -14.69 10.53 -7.86
C SER A 238 -15.12 9.12 -8.25
N ASP A 239 -14.49 8.53 -9.26
CA ASP A 239 -14.78 7.17 -9.75
C ASP A 239 -14.08 6.10 -8.90
N GLU A 240 -12.85 6.34 -8.41
CA GLU A 240 -12.21 5.45 -7.42
C GLU A 240 -12.88 5.54 -6.04
N GLY A 241 -13.58 6.65 -5.75
CA GLY A 241 -14.19 6.94 -4.47
C GLY A 241 -15.58 6.34 -4.23
N VAL A 242 -15.91 5.17 -4.78
CA VAL A 242 -17.12 4.45 -4.36
C VAL A 242 -16.89 3.94 -2.94
N LYS A 243 -17.07 4.83 -1.95
CA LYS A 243 -17.11 4.48 -0.54
C LYS A 243 -18.13 3.35 -0.38
N PHE A 244 -17.65 2.14 -0.19
CA PHE A 244 -18.50 1.01 0.11
C PHE A 244 -19.15 1.27 1.48
N GLU A 245 -20.48 1.43 1.49
CA GLU A 245 -21.21 1.58 2.74
C GLU A 245 -21.18 0.25 3.51
N ILE A 246 -20.27 0.18 4.48
CA ILE A 246 -20.24 -0.91 5.44
C ILE A 246 -21.40 -0.71 6.42
N ASN A 247 -22.36 -1.62 6.37
CA ASN A 247 -23.49 -1.66 7.29
C ASN A 247 -23.29 -2.76 8.33
N LEU A 248 -22.66 -2.43 9.47
CA LEU A 248 -22.47 -3.41 10.54
C LEU A 248 -23.83 -3.76 11.22
N PRO A 249 -24.01 -4.96 11.76
CA PRO A 249 -25.22 -5.30 12.51
C PRO A 249 -25.41 -4.43 13.77
N LYS A 250 -26.66 -4.14 14.16
CA LYS A 250 -26.94 -3.33 15.37
C LYS A 250 -26.43 -3.95 16.67
N ILE A 251 -26.35 -5.28 16.74
CA ILE A 251 -25.84 -6.00 17.92
C ILE A 251 -24.43 -5.57 18.31
N LEU A 252 -23.62 -5.14 17.32
CA LEU A 252 -22.26 -4.64 17.55
C LEU A 252 -22.22 -3.37 18.43
N ASN A 253 -23.34 -2.65 18.56
CA ASN A 253 -23.42 -1.52 19.49
C ASN A 253 -23.26 -1.96 20.95
N GLU A 254 -23.69 -3.18 21.31
CA GLU A 254 -23.47 -3.73 22.66
C GLU A 254 -21.97 -4.00 22.90
N ASP A 255 -21.25 -4.46 21.88
CA ASP A 255 -19.79 -4.64 21.96
C ASP A 255 -19.07 -3.30 22.14
N LEU A 256 -19.51 -2.25 21.42
CA LEU A 256 -18.97 -0.89 21.58
C LEU A 256 -19.25 -0.32 22.97
N LEU A 257 -20.45 -0.54 23.53
CA LEU A 257 -20.79 -0.13 24.90
C LEU A 257 -19.93 -0.85 25.93
N ALA A 258 -19.62 -2.13 25.70
CA ALA A 258 -18.72 -2.89 26.56
C ALA A 258 -17.27 -2.39 26.46
N LEU A 259 -16.82 -1.97 25.27
CA LEU A 259 -15.50 -1.40 25.01
C LEU A 259 -15.30 -0.03 25.71
N PHE A 260 -16.39 0.74 25.83
CA PHE A 260 -16.40 2.08 26.43
C PHE A 260 -17.38 2.16 27.60
N PRO A 261 -17.02 1.61 28.77
CA PRO A 261 -17.90 1.66 29.93
C PRO A 261 -18.20 3.12 30.34
N PRO A 262 -19.40 3.42 30.88
CA PRO A 262 -19.80 4.78 31.20
C PRO A 262 -18.83 5.49 32.15
N VAL A 263 -18.45 6.72 31.78
CA VAL A 263 -17.62 7.62 32.58
C VAL A 263 -18.38 8.90 32.89
N SER A 264 -18.10 9.53 34.04
CA SER A 264 -18.77 10.78 34.46
C SER A 264 -18.32 12.01 33.66
N SER A 265 -17.08 11.98 33.17
CA SER A 265 -16.50 12.98 32.28
C SER A 265 -15.33 12.34 31.56
N GLY A 266 -15.31 12.40 30.23
CA GLY A 266 -14.26 11.80 29.43
C GLY A 266 -14.02 12.50 28.10
N GLN A 267 -13.02 12.01 27.39
CA GLN A 267 -12.79 12.38 26.00
C GLN A 267 -13.79 11.63 25.11
N SER A 268 -14.32 12.28 24.07
CA SER A 268 -15.16 11.59 23.09
C SER A 268 -14.42 10.44 22.40
N ALA A 269 -15.03 9.26 22.38
CA ALA A 269 -14.47 8.06 21.76
C ALA A 269 -14.34 8.22 20.24
N TYR A 270 -15.29 8.88 19.58
CA TYR A 270 -15.22 9.11 18.14
C TYR A 270 -14.07 10.05 17.78
N LEU A 271 -13.84 11.11 18.57
CA LEU A 271 -12.69 12.01 18.37
C LEU A 271 -11.38 11.29 18.61
N PHE A 272 -11.33 10.41 19.62
CA PHE A 272 -10.17 9.60 19.90
C PHE A 272 -9.84 8.63 18.75
N LEU A 273 -10.85 7.92 18.20
CA LEU A 273 -10.66 7.06 17.03
C LEU A 273 -10.24 7.88 15.80
N SER A 274 -10.87 9.02 15.54
CA SER A 274 -10.47 9.92 14.44
C SER A 274 -9.01 10.37 14.56
N ALA A 275 -8.55 10.73 15.77
CA ALA A 275 -7.18 11.16 16.00
C ALA A 275 -6.14 10.04 15.84
N ASN A 276 -6.54 8.79 16.08
CA ASN A 276 -5.65 7.61 15.99
C ASN A 276 -5.83 6.80 14.69
N ARG A 277 -6.78 7.18 13.81
CA ARG A 277 -7.18 6.40 12.63
C ARG A 277 -5.99 5.95 11.79
N ARG A 278 -5.05 6.87 11.51
CA ARG A 278 -3.88 6.62 10.68
C ARG A 278 -3.04 5.48 11.22
N ARG A 279 -2.70 5.55 12.51
CA ARG A 279 -1.88 4.54 13.17
C ARG A 279 -2.60 3.19 13.20
N ILE A 280 -3.89 3.19 13.56
CA ILE A 280 -4.71 1.98 13.61
C ILE A 280 -4.78 1.33 12.23
N SER A 281 -5.07 2.11 11.19
CA SER A 281 -5.17 1.65 9.81
C SER A 281 -3.86 1.06 9.30
N GLN A 282 -2.73 1.76 9.52
CA GLN A 282 -1.40 1.26 9.18
C GLN A 282 -1.05 -0.04 9.90
N ASP A 283 -1.30 -0.12 11.21
CA ASP A 283 -1.02 -1.33 11.99
C ASP A 283 -1.89 -2.51 11.53
N ILE A 284 -3.18 -2.29 11.24
CA ILE A 284 -4.09 -3.33 10.74
C ILE A 284 -3.68 -3.79 9.34
N ASN A 285 -3.44 -2.87 8.40
CA ASN A 285 -2.99 -3.20 7.05
C ASN A 285 -1.70 -4.02 7.10
N ARG A 286 -0.71 -3.58 7.90
CA ARG A 286 0.56 -4.28 8.10
C ARG A 286 0.38 -5.74 8.48
N TRP A 287 -0.54 -6.03 9.42
CA TRP A 287 -0.72 -7.37 9.97
C TRP A 287 -1.75 -8.22 9.25
N THR A 288 -2.68 -7.63 8.49
CA THR A 288 -3.78 -8.38 7.87
C THR A 288 -3.73 -8.39 6.35
N GLY A 289 -3.09 -7.38 5.73
CA GLY A 289 -3.07 -7.21 4.27
C GLY A 289 -4.31 -6.62 3.68
N ILE A 290 -5.33 -6.39 4.50
CA ILE A 290 -6.57 -5.82 4.02
C ILE A 290 -6.28 -4.41 3.51
N ASP A 291 -6.92 -4.12 2.39
CA ASP A 291 -6.82 -2.84 1.72
C ASP A 291 -7.14 -1.68 2.69
N ARG A 292 -6.33 -0.61 2.61
CA ARG A 292 -6.47 0.53 3.52
C ARG A 292 -7.81 1.23 3.33
N GLU A 293 -8.34 1.28 2.11
CA GLU A 293 -9.66 1.85 1.82
C GLU A 293 -10.76 1.08 2.55
N LEU A 294 -10.71 -0.25 2.56
CA LEU A 294 -11.68 -1.06 3.31
C LEU A 294 -11.57 -0.80 4.82
N ILE A 295 -10.35 -0.64 5.35
CA ILE A 295 -10.13 -0.32 6.76
C ILE A 295 -10.66 1.08 7.08
N GLU A 296 -10.41 2.08 6.23
CA GLU A 296 -10.91 3.44 6.42
C GLU A 296 -12.44 3.51 6.34
N ASN A 297 -13.06 2.76 5.41
CA ASN A 297 -14.52 2.63 5.33
C ASN A 297 -15.10 2.01 6.61
N LEU A 298 -14.42 1.03 7.21
CA LEU A 298 -14.84 0.42 8.47
C LEU A 298 -14.69 1.41 9.64
N ILE A 299 -13.59 2.14 9.69
CA ILE A 299 -13.34 3.17 10.71
C ILE A 299 -14.39 4.28 10.61
N ASP A 300 -14.75 4.73 9.41
CA ASP A 300 -15.79 5.73 9.17
C ASP A 300 -17.15 5.26 9.74
N GLU A 301 -17.53 3.99 9.52
CA GLU A 301 -18.75 3.41 10.10
C GLU A 301 -18.69 3.32 11.65
N LEU A 302 -17.55 2.92 12.21
CA LEU A 302 -17.37 2.89 13.66
C LEU A 302 -17.42 4.29 14.28
N ILE A 303 -16.81 5.30 13.66
CA ILE A 303 -16.91 6.70 14.09
C ILE A 303 -18.37 7.17 14.13
N LYS A 304 -19.17 6.84 13.10
CA LYS A 304 -20.61 7.16 13.08
C LYS A 304 -21.33 6.56 14.29
N ARG A 305 -21.04 5.29 14.63
CA ARG A 305 -21.65 4.60 15.79
C ARG A 305 -21.23 5.17 17.13
N LEU A 306 -19.92 5.39 17.33
CA LEU A 306 -19.39 5.98 18.56
C LEU A 306 -20.01 7.36 18.83
N LYS A 307 -20.22 8.15 17.77
CA LYS A 307 -20.90 9.45 17.86
C LYS A 307 -22.39 9.32 18.18
N MET A 308 -23.09 8.39 17.54
CA MET A 308 -24.52 8.13 17.79
C MET A 308 -24.78 7.68 19.23
N LEU A 309 -23.89 6.86 19.79
CA LEU A 309 -23.97 6.32 21.15
C LEU A 309 -23.41 7.28 22.22
N ASP A 310 -22.81 8.41 21.82
CA ASP A 310 -22.15 9.38 22.69
C ASP A 310 -21.11 8.76 23.64
N LEU A 311 -20.33 7.79 23.13
CA LEU A 311 -19.37 7.07 23.95
C LEU A 311 -18.16 7.93 24.32
N GLN A 312 -17.69 7.76 25.55
CA GLN A 312 -16.57 8.51 26.12
C GLN A 312 -15.49 7.56 26.65
N ILE A 313 -14.26 8.07 26.70
CA ILE A 313 -13.06 7.39 27.18
C ILE A 313 -12.56 8.13 28.41
N ASP A 314 -12.25 7.38 29.47
CA ASP A 314 -11.49 7.91 30.61
C ASP A 314 -10.13 8.41 30.13
N PRO A 315 -9.78 9.70 30.29
CA PRO A 315 -8.51 10.26 29.81
C PRO A 315 -7.27 9.55 30.35
N SER A 316 -7.38 8.91 31.54
CA SER A 316 -6.29 8.11 32.12
C SER A 316 -6.10 6.74 31.48
N LYS A 317 -7.08 6.27 30.70
CA LYS A 317 -7.12 4.94 30.05
C LYS A 317 -6.98 4.98 28.53
N THR A 318 -6.52 6.10 27.97
CA THR A 318 -6.34 6.24 26.52
C THR A 318 -5.44 5.16 25.91
N GLY A 319 -4.44 4.67 26.66
CA GLY A 319 -3.60 3.55 26.23
C GLY A 319 -4.35 2.22 26.14
N GLU A 320 -5.17 1.90 27.15
CA GLU A 320 -6.05 0.70 27.15
C GLU A 320 -7.05 0.80 25.99
N ALA A 321 -7.74 1.95 25.87
CA ALA A 321 -8.71 2.18 24.80
C ALA A 321 -8.12 2.06 23.39
N PHE A 322 -6.85 2.47 23.19
CA PHE A 322 -6.16 2.26 21.92
C PHE A 322 -5.97 0.77 21.62
N ILE A 323 -5.48 -0.01 22.59
CA ILE A 323 -5.26 -1.47 22.45
C ILE A 323 -6.58 -2.18 22.16
N ASP A 324 -7.62 -1.82 22.92
CA ASP A 324 -8.96 -2.41 22.81
C ASP A 324 -9.59 -2.11 21.45
N LEU A 325 -9.53 -0.86 20.98
CA LEU A 325 -9.98 -0.49 19.63
C LEU A 325 -9.20 -1.21 18.54
N SER A 326 -7.87 -1.21 18.60
CA SER A 326 -7.05 -1.90 17.60
C SER A 326 -7.36 -3.39 17.54
N SER A 327 -7.54 -4.04 18.69
CA SER A 327 -7.88 -5.47 18.79
C SER A 327 -9.28 -5.74 18.24
N PHE A 328 -10.25 -4.88 18.57
CA PHE A 328 -11.63 -4.99 18.10
C PHE A 328 -11.71 -4.85 16.57
N ILE A 329 -11.10 -3.81 16.00
CA ILE A 329 -11.13 -3.56 14.55
C ILE A 329 -10.38 -4.67 13.81
N THR A 330 -9.23 -5.11 14.33
CA THR A 330 -8.49 -6.26 13.77
C THR A 330 -9.35 -7.52 13.74
N THR A 331 -10.14 -7.77 14.79
CA THR A 331 -11.05 -8.93 14.87
C THR A 331 -12.11 -8.86 13.76
N LEU A 332 -12.73 -7.69 13.54
CA LEU A 332 -13.69 -7.49 12.46
C LEU A 332 -13.05 -7.70 11.08
N VAL A 333 -11.87 -7.13 10.87
CA VAL A 333 -11.11 -7.21 9.61
C VAL A 333 -10.70 -8.65 9.31
N MET A 334 -10.24 -9.40 10.32
CA MET A 334 -9.90 -10.80 10.16
C MET A 334 -11.14 -11.66 9.91
N ASN A 335 -12.27 -11.38 10.57
CA ASN A 335 -13.52 -12.06 10.27
C ASN A 335 -13.96 -11.82 8.82
N TYR A 336 -13.85 -10.57 8.33
CA TYR A 336 -14.11 -10.24 6.94
C TYR A 336 -13.17 -11.00 5.99
N LEU A 337 -11.86 -11.00 6.25
CA LEU A 337 -10.87 -11.69 5.41
C LEU A 337 -11.22 -13.18 5.18
N TYR A 338 -11.76 -13.87 6.18
CA TYR A 338 -12.09 -15.30 6.05
C TYR A 338 -13.54 -15.59 5.66
N THR A 339 -14.48 -14.72 6.02
CA THR A 339 -15.93 -14.99 5.88
C THR A 339 -16.63 -14.05 4.89
N ASP A 340 -15.91 -13.06 4.35
CA ASP A 340 -16.43 -11.98 3.52
C ASP A 340 -17.49 -11.12 4.25
N ASN A 341 -17.54 -11.21 5.58
CA ASN A 341 -18.45 -10.49 6.46
C ASN A 341 -17.70 -10.00 7.71
N PHE A 342 -17.87 -8.72 8.09
CA PHE A 342 -17.27 -8.19 9.32
C PHE A 342 -17.85 -8.84 10.58
N VAL A 343 -19.14 -9.22 10.54
CA VAL A 343 -19.86 -9.88 11.62
C VAL A 343 -20.68 -11.03 11.02
N MET A 344 -20.53 -12.24 11.55
CA MET A 344 -21.40 -13.36 11.19
C MET A 344 -22.64 -13.35 12.09
N LEU A 345 -23.83 -13.40 11.49
CA LEU A 345 -25.12 -13.46 12.19
C LEU A 345 -25.65 -14.88 12.30
#